data_AF-A0A257AW80-F1
#
_entry.id   AF-A0A257AW80-F1
#
_cell.length_a   1.000
_cell.length_b   1.000
_cell.length_c   1.000
_cell.angle_alpha   90.00
_cell.angle_beta   90.00
_cell.angle_gamma   90.00
#
_symmetry.space_group_name_H-M   'P 1'
#
loop_
_entity.id
_entity.type
_entity.pdbx_description
1 polymer ?
#
loop_
_entity_poly.entity_id
_entity_poly.type
_entity_poly.pdbx_seq_one_letter_code
_entity_poly.pdbx_strand_id
1 'polypeptide(L)'
;HLVEIARLAQGKDDLDAQTEQILTMYEQGGAGMVYHGMREDDVIRIMREPFTMIAADAGVRKLGVGAPHPRGYGNNARVLGRYARELGLLTLEDAVRKMTSLPAQTFRLEGRG
;
A
#
# COMPACT_ATOMS: atom_id res chain seq x y z
N HIS A 1 -18.28 -4.04 14.56
CA HIS A 1 -16.92 -4.52 14.25
C HIS A 1 -16.13 -4.95 15.50
N LEU A 2 -15.88 -4.10 16.50
CA LEU A 2 -15.09 -4.52 17.68
C LEU A 2 -15.72 -5.66 18.50
N VAL A 3 -17.02 -5.57 18.78
CA VAL A 3 -17.81 -6.62 19.47
C VAL A 3 -17.64 -7.99 18.81
N GLU A 4 -17.66 -8.03 17.47
CA GLU A 4 -17.52 -9.24 16.68
C GLU A 4 -16.08 -9.78 16.71
N ILE A 5 -15.09 -8.89 16.64
CA ILE A 5 -13.67 -9.25 16.77
C ILE A 5 -13.39 -9.82 18.16
N ALA A 6 -13.90 -9.19 19.22
CA ALA A 6 -13.77 -9.68 20.59
C ALA A 6 -14.42 -11.06 20.73
N ARG A 7 -15.63 -11.25 20.17
CA ARG A 7 -16.30 -12.56 20.18
C ARG A 7 -15.47 -13.64 19.47
N LEU A 8 -14.84 -13.31 18.34
CA LEU A 8 -14.01 -14.25 17.57
C LEU A 8 -12.66 -14.56 18.24
N ALA A 9 -12.01 -13.55 18.84
CA ALA A 9 -10.67 -13.68 19.40
C ALA A 9 -10.67 -14.17 20.86
N GLN A 10 -11.64 -13.71 21.66
CA GLN A 10 -11.72 -13.93 23.11
C GLN A 10 -12.87 -14.88 23.50
N GLY A 11 -13.75 -15.24 22.56
CA GLY A 11 -14.94 -16.07 22.83
C GLY A 11 -16.05 -15.34 23.61
N LYS A 12 -15.87 -14.06 23.90
CA LYS A 12 -16.79 -13.19 24.65
C LYS A 12 -16.84 -11.80 24.03
N ASP A 13 -17.87 -11.03 24.34
CA ASP A 13 -18.08 -9.69 23.79
C ASP A 13 -18.48 -8.64 24.84
N ASP A 14 -18.27 -8.94 26.12
CA ASP A 14 -18.42 -7.97 27.20
C ASP A 14 -17.37 -6.84 27.11
N LEU A 15 -17.54 -5.81 27.95
CA LEU A 15 -16.70 -4.61 27.91
C LEU A 15 -15.23 -4.92 28.21
N ASP A 16 -14.96 -5.89 29.08
CA ASP A 16 -13.61 -6.30 29.45
C ASP A 16 -12.93 -6.99 28.28
N ALA A 17 -13.62 -7.94 27.63
CA ALA A 17 -13.14 -8.63 26.43
C ALA A 17 -12.86 -7.66 25.28
N GLN A 18 -13.73 -6.65 25.08
CA GLN A 18 -13.50 -5.62 24.06
C GLN A 18 -12.29 -4.74 24.40
N THR A 19 -12.11 -4.38 25.67
CA THR A 19 -10.98 -3.55 26.14
C THR A 19 -9.66 -4.29 25.99
N GLU A 20 -9.61 -5.55 26.44
CA GLU A 20 -8.45 -6.42 26.29
C GLU A 20 -8.10 -6.66 24.82
N GLN A 21 -9.12 -6.82 23.97
CA GLN A 21 -8.91 -6.95 22.53
C GLN A 21 -8.31 -5.69 21.90
N ILE A 22 -8.75 -4.49 22.32
CA ILE A 22 -8.13 -3.23 21.86
C ILE A 22 -6.65 -3.17 22.26
N LEU A 23 -6.33 -3.49 23.51
CA LEU A 23 -4.94 -3.46 24.00
C LEU A 23 -4.07 -4.48 23.26
N THR A 24 -4.58 -5.69 23.06
CA THR A 24 -3.91 -6.75 22.28
C THR A 24 -3.64 -6.27 20.85
N MET A 25 -4.64 -5.69 20.19
CA MET A 25 -4.47 -5.15 18.84
C MET A 25 -3.44 -4.02 18.81
N TYR A 26 -3.40 -3.17 19.83
CA TYR A 26 -2.41 -2.10 19.94
C TYR A 26 -0.98 -2.66 20.08
N GLU A 27 -0.78 -3.63 20.97
CA GLU A 27 0.52 -4.31 21.15
C GLU A 27 1.00 -5.03 19.88
N GLN A 28 0.07 -5.59 19.11
CA GLN A 28 0.35 -6.29 17.84
C GLN A 28 0.58 -5.36 16.64
N GLY A 29 0.67 -4.04 16.85
CA GLY A 29 0.97 -3.06 15.80
C GLY A 29 -0.23 -2.24 15.32
N GLY A 30 -1.31 -2.22 16.10
CA GLY A 30 -2.50 -1.42 15.88
C GLY A 30 -3.53 -2.04 14.94
N ALA A 31 -4.68 -1.37 14.84
CA ALA A 31 -5.78 -1.76 13.95
C ALA A 31 -5.59 -1.16 12.55
N GLY A 32 -4.78 -1.81 11.72
CA GLY A 32 -4.65 -1.46 10.30
C GLY A 32 -5.81 -2.03 9.47
N MET A 33 -6.41 -1.22 8.60
CA MET A 33 -7.40 -1.68 7.62
C MET A 33 -6.95 -1.38 6.20
N VAL A 34 -7.21 -2.32 5.29
CA VAL A 34 -7.02 -2.15 3.85
C VAL A 34 -8.34 -1.68 3.24
N TYR A 35 -8.41 -0.41 2.87
CA TYR A 35 -9.58 0.16 2.20
C TYR A 35 -9.37 0.16 0.69
N HIS A 36 -10.31 -0.44 -0.05
CA HIS A 36 -10.34 -0.37 -1.52
C HIS A 36 -11.12 0.87 -1.96
N GLY A 37 -10.65 2.05 -1.55
CA GLY A 37 -11.39 3.32 -1.72
C GLY A 37 -11.27 3.95 -3.10
N MET A 38 -10.34 3.49 -3.95
CA MET A 38 -10.14 4.02 -5.30
C MET A 38 -10.69 3.04 -6.34
N ARG A 39 -11.43 3.55 -7.32
CA ARG A 39 -11.79 2.77 -8.50
C ARG A 39 -10.54 2.55 -9.35
N GLU A 40 -10.38 1.32 -9.85
CA GLU A 40 -9.26 0.96 -10.74
C GLU A 40 -9.20 1.88 -11.97
N ASP A 41 -10.35 2.29 -12.51
CA ASP A 41 -10.43 3.20 -13.66
C ASP A 41 -9.75 4.55 -13.38
N ASP A 42 -9.87 5.07 -12.17
CA ASP A 42 -9.24 6.33 -11.77
C ASP A 42 -7.73 6.16 -11.61
N VAL A 43 -7.29 5.03 -11.05
CA VAL A 43 -5.87 4.67 -10.94
C VAL A 43 -5.24 4.59 -12.33
N ILE A 44 -5.89 3.90 -13.27
CA ILE A 44 -5.46 3.77 -14.65
C ILE A 44 -5.35 5.14 -15.32
N ARG A 45 -6.37 5.98 -15.17
CA ARG A 45 -6.43 7.32 -15.77
C ARG A 45 -5.31 8.22 -15.25
N ILE A 46 -5.10 8.26 -13.93
CA ILE A 46 -4.03 9.06 -13.31
C ILE A 46 -2.65 8.52 -13.73
N MET A 47 -2.49 7.20 -13.83
CA MET A 47 -1.22 6.57 -14.16
C MET A 47 -0.73 6.91 -15.58
N ARG A 48 -1.66 7.09 -16.54
CA ARG A 48 -1.35 7.50 -17.92
C ARG A 48 -0.76 8.90 -18.04
N GLU A 49 -1.01 9.79 -17.07
CA GLU A 49 -0.54 11.17 -17.17
C GLU A 49 1.00 11.24 -17.18
N PRO A 50 1.64 11.97 -18.13
CA PRO A 50 3.09 11.93 -18.32
C PRO A 50 3.92 12.32 -17.07
N PHE A 51 3.34 13.13 -16.19
CA PHE A 51 3.96 13.67 -14.99
C PHE A 51 3.64 12.87 -13.70
N THR A 52 2.80 11.83 -13.78
CA THR A 52 2.54 10.96 -12.63
C THR A 52 3.74 10.08 -12.32
N MET A 53 4.25 10.21 -11.09
CA MET A 53 5.31 9.38 -10.52
C MET A 53 4.74 8.21 -9.70
N ILE A 54 5.51 7.14 -9.58
CA ILE A 54 5.14 5.95 -8.82
C ILE A 54 5.71 6.02 -7.40
N ALA A 55 4.86 5.92 -6.38
CA ALA A 55 5.24 5.91 -4.98
C ALA A 55 4.47 4.85 -4.20
N ALA A 56 5.13 4.16 -3.27
CA ALA A 56 4.52 3.10 -2.48
C ALA A 56 3.59 3.63 -1.38
N ASP A 57 3.79 4.88 -0.93
CA ASP A 57 3.06 5.46 0.21
C ASP A 57 3.05 4.52 1.43
N ALA A 58 4.21 3.95 1.76
CA ALA A 58 4.34 2.98 2.84
C ALA A 58 5.28 3.52 3.91
N GLY A 59 4.90 3.36 5.18
CA GLY A 59 5.83 3.53 6.29
C GLY A 59 6.95 2.48 6.26
N VAL A 60 8.01 2.72 7.03
CA VAL A 60 9.14 1.79 7.19
C VAL A 60 8.62 0.44 7.70
N ARG A 61 9.04 -0.66 7.07
CA ARG A 61 8.58 -2.01 7.39
C ARG A 61 9.70 -2.89 7.91
N LYS A 62 9.40 -3.67 8.96
CA LYS A 62 10.21 -4.80 9.40
C LYS A 62 9.59 -6.08 8.85
N LEU A 63 10.38 -6.87 8.13
CA LEU A 63 9.91 -8.10 7.50
C LEU A 63 9.34 -9.06 8.56
N GLY A 64 8.16 -9.63 8.29
CA GLY A 64 7.49 -10.57 9.19
C GLY A 64 6.80 -9.94 10.41
N VAL A 65 6.72 -8.61 10.50
CA VAL A 65 6.09 -7.90 11.62
C VAL A 65 4.82 -7.19 11.18
N GLY A 66 3.72 -7.47 11.89
CA GLY A 66 2.40 -6.88 11.66
C GLY A 66 1.75 -7.33 10.34
N ALA A 67 0.64 -6.67 10.00
CA ALA A 67 -0.10 -6.87 8.74
C ALA A 67 -0.09 -5.59 7.89
N PRO A 68 1.06 -5.15 7.35
CA PRO A 68 1.15 -3.90 6.60
C PRO A 68 0.43 -3.97 5.25
N HIS A 69 -0.04 -2.82 4.77
CA HIS A 69 -0.69 -2.73 3.46
C HIS A 69 0.26 -3.24 2.34
N PRO A 70 -0.21 -4.08 1.40
CA PRO A 70 0.63 -4.78 0.42
C PRO A 70 1.43 -3.85 -0.51
N ARG A 71 0.98 -2.59 -0.67
CA ARG A 71 1.72 -1.53 -1.39
C ARG A 71 3.15 -1.35 -0.90
N GLY A 72 3.42 -1.62 0.38
CA GLY A 72 4.77 -1.47 0.95
C GLY A 72 5.82 -2.44 0.41
N TYR A 73 5.41 -3.58 -0.15
CA TYR A 73 6.33 -4.58 -0.70
C TYR A 73 6.20 -4.73 -2.22
N GLY A 74 5.00 -4.50 -2.76
CA GLY A 74 4.69 -4.85 -4.14
C GLY A 74 4.57 -3.69 -5.11
N ASN A 75 4.72 -2.42 -4.70
CA ASN A 75 4.32 -1.27 -5.51
C ASN A 75 4.95 -1.28 -6.92
N ASN A 76 6.29 -1.27 -7.01
CA ASN A 76 6.97 -1.20 -8.30
C ASN A 76 6.82 -2.50 -9.10
N ALA A 77 6.88 -3.65 -8.43
CA ALA A 77 6.66 -4.95 -9.05
C ALA A 77 5.26 -5.06 -9.68
N ARG A 78 4.24 -4.55 -9.01
CA ARG A 78 2.86 -4.48 -9.53
C ARG A 78 2.80 -3.58 -10.75
N VAL A 79 3.47 -2.43 -10.75
CA VAL A 79 3.45 -1.55 -11.93
C VAL A 79 4.14 -2.20 -13.12
N LEU A 80 5.30 -2.83 -12.94
CA LEU A 80 5.99 -3.52 -14.02
C LEU A 80 5.23 -4.76 -14.53
N GLY A 81 4.69 -5.57 -13.62
CA GLY A 81 3.99 -6.82 -13.98
C GLY A 81 2.58 -6.58 -14.50
N ARG A 82 1.75 -5.88 -13.72
CA ARG A 82 0.33 -5.69 -14.04
C ARG A 82 0.12 -4.59 -15.07
N TYR A 83 0.65 -3.39 -14.81
CA TYR A 83 0.32 -2.22 -15.63
C TYR A 83 1.15 -2.16 -16.91
N ALA A 84 2.46 -2.46 -16.88
CA ALA A 84 3.26 -2.46 -18.09
C ALA A 84 3.11 -3.75 -18.91
N ARG A 85 3.42 -4.92 -18.32
CA ARG A 85 3.44 -6.19 -19.06
C ARG A 85 2.05 -6.76 -19.37
N GLU A 86 1.18 -6.90 -18.39
CA GLU A 86 -0.11 -7.61 -18.57
C GLU A 86 -1.18 -6.75 -19.25
N LEU A 87 -1.31 -5.49 -18.83
CA LEU A 87 -2.35 -4.59 -19.34
C LEU A 87 -1.87 -3.71 -20.51
N GLY A 88 -0.56 -3.63 -20.77
CA GLY A 88 0.00 -2.74 -21.78
C GLY A 88 -0.35 -1.26 -21.54
N LEU A 89 -0.66 -0.89 -20.30
CA LEU A 89 -1.10 0.45 -19.93
C LEU A 89 0.03 1.48 -20.10
N LEU A 90 1.24 1.05 -19.76
CA LEU A 90 2.49 1.80 -19.91
C LEU A 90 3.44 0.97 -20.76
N THR A 91 4.32 1.61 -21.53
CA THR A 91 5.50 0.88 -22.01
C THR A 91 6.43 0.58 -20.83
N LEU A 92 7.31 -0.41 -20.98
CA LEU A 92 8.28 -0.73 -19.93
C LEU A 92 9.19 0.47 -19.65
N GLU A 93 9.60 1.20 -20.70
CA GLU A 93 10.43 2.39 -20.62
C GLU A 93 9.73 3.52 -19.86
N ASP A 94 8.44 3.77 -20.13
CA ASP A 94 7.69 4.80 -19.42
C ASP A 94 7.43 4.40 -17.96
N ALA A 95 7.17 3.12 -17.68
CA ALA A 95 7.05 2.61 -16.32
C ALA A 95 8.36 2.82 -15.53
N VAL A 96 9.52 2.50 -16.12
CA VAL A 96 10.84 2.75 -15.51
C VAL A 96 11.08 4.24 -15.32
N ARG A 97 10.84 5.08 -16.35
CA ARG A 97 10.97 6.54 -16.28
C ARG A 97 10.18 7.14 -15.13
N LYS A 98 8.93 6.70 -14.93
CA LYS A 98 8.03 7.15 -13.85
C LYS A 98 8.46 6.70 -12.45
N MET A 99 9.38 5.74 -12.36
CA MET A 99 9.97 5.24 -11.11
C MET A 99 11.40 5.76 -10.86
N THR A 100 12.09 6.29 -11.88
CA THR A 100 13.50 6.69 -11.78
C THR A 100 13.77 8.13 -12.23
N SER A 101 13.84 8.40 -13.53
CA SER A 101 14.31 9.68 -14.05
C SER A 101 13.31 10.81 -13.80
N LEU A 102 12.00 10.54 -13.84
CA LEU A 102 10.96 11.52 -13.55
C LEU A 102 11.02 12.04 -12.10
N PRO A 103 11.05 11.17 -11.06
CA PRO A 103 11.28 11.65 -9.70
C PRO A 103 12.65 12.29 -9.50
N ALA A 104 13.72 11.76 -10.12
CA ALA A 104 15.04 12.37 -10.01
C ALA A 104 15.08 13.80 -10.56
N GLN A 105 14.45 14.05 -11.72
CA GLN A 105 14.34 15.40 -12.31
C GLN A 105 13.43 16.31 -11.46
N THR A 106 12.29 15.79 -11.00
CA THR A 106 11.32 16.57 -10.22
C THR A 106 11.89 17.02 -8.88
N PHE A 107 12.64 16.14 -8.19
CA PHE A 107 13.25 16.43 -6.90
C PHE A 107 14.72 16.90 -6.98
N ARG A 108 15.25 17.09 -8.20
CA ARG A 108 16.61 17.57 -8.46
C ARG A 108 17.69 16.71 -7.80
N LEU A 109 17.57 15.40 -7.96
CA LEU A 109 18.53 14.42 -7.46
C LEU A 109 19.67 14.25 -8.46
N GLU A 110 20.72 15.08 -8.32
CA GLU A 110 21.88 15.05 -9.23
C GLU A 110 22.59 13.70 -9.23
N GLY A 111 22.96 13.22 -10.42
CA GLY A 111 23.66 11.94 -10.61
C GLY A 111 22.82 10.69 -10.30
N ARG A 112 21.49 10.82 -10.23
CA ARG A 112 20.55 9.72 -9.97
C ARG A 112 19.42 9.69 -11.00
N GLY A 113 18.74 8.55 -11.07
CA GLY A 113 17.54 8.34 -11.89
C GLY A 113 17.83 7.71 -13.24
#